data_AF-H0URU3-F1
#
_entry.id   AF-H0URU3-F1
#
_cell.length_a   1.000
_cell.length_b   1.000
_cell.length_c   1.000
_cell.angle_alpha   90.00
_cell.angle_beta   90.00
_cell.angle_gamma   90.00
#
_symmetry.space_group_name_H-M   'P 1'
#
loop_
_entity.id
_entity.type
_entity.pdbx_description
1 polymer ?
#
loop_
_entity_poly.entity_id
_entity_poly.type
_entity_poly.pdbx_seq_one_letter_code
_entity_poly.pdbx_strand_id
1 'polypeptide(L)' 'MSFTEDLSKLEVIVARLERDDLPLEEALNVYEEGVIIARRCFEFLQDARRRIDILSEDGTEKPLNL' A
#
# COMPACT_ATOMS: atom_id res chain seq x y z
N MET A 1 -3.02 12.40 0.41
CA MET A 1 -2.47 11.51 1.44
C MET A 1 -1.11 11.04 0.95
N SER A 2 -0.17 10.86 1.87
CA SER A 2 1.17 10.36 1.61
C SER A 2 1.22 8.84 1.72
N PHE A 3 2.24 8.21 1.12
CA PHE A 3 2.46 6.77 1.22
C PHE A 3 2.50 6.27 2.66
N THR A 4 3.19 6.99 3.55
CA THR A 4 3.32 6.62 4.97
C THR A 4 1.99 6.70 5.72
N GLU A 5 1.12 7.65 5.36
CA GLU A 5 -0.22 7.75 5.94
C GLU A 5 -1.11 6.59 5.47
N ASP A 6 -1.09 6.27 4.17
CA ASP A 6 -1.86 5.16 3.63
C ASP A 6 -1.36 3.81 4.17
N LEU A 7 -0.05 3.62 4.31
CA LEU A 7 0.53 2.43 4.93
C LEU A 7 0.11 2.28 6.40
N SER A 8 0.18 3.37 7.18
CA SER A 8 -0.25 3.35 8.59
C SER A 8 -1.73 3.01 8.74
N LYS A 9 -2.58 3.49 7.83
CA LYS A 9 -4.01 3.14 7.82
C LYS A 9 -4.24 1.68 7.46
N LEU A 10 -3.48 1.16 6.50
CA LEU A 10 -3.57 -0.25 6.12
C LEU A 10 -3.21 -1.16 7.30
N GLU A 11 -2.17 -0.82 8.07
CA GLU A 11 -1.81 -1.54 9.30
C GLU A 11 -2.94 -1.54 10.33
N VAL A 12 -3.62 -0.39 10.53
CA VAL A 12 -4.78 -0.29 11.41
C VAL A 12 -5.94 -1.15 10.91
N ILE A 13 -6.19 -1.18 9.60
CA ILE A 13 -7.23 -2.01 8.99
C ILE A 13 -6.95 -3.50 9.21
N VAL A 14 -5.72 -3.94 8.95
CA VAL A 14 -5.30 -5.33 9.18
C VAL A 14 -5.49 -5.70 10.66
N ALA A 15 -5.01 -4.86 11.57
CA ALA A 15 -5.18 -5.11 13.01
C ALA A 15 -6.66 -5.18 13.44
N ARG A 16 -7.56 -4.45 12.76
CA ARG A 16 -9.00 -4.52 13.03
C ARG A 16 -9.61 -5.81 12.48
N LEU A 17 -9.20 -6.27 11.30
CA LEU A 17 -9.67 -7.53 10.69
C LEU A 17 -9.22 -8.77 11.47
N GLU A 18 -8.10 -8.70 12.18
CA GLU A 18 -7.59 -9.80 13.02
C GLU A 18 -8.34 -9.96 14.35
N ARG A 19 -9.31 -9.07 14.66
CA ARG A 19 -10.10 -9.17 15.87
C ARG A 19 -11.19 -10.23 15.75
N ASP A 20 -11.20 -11.19 16.67
CA ASP A 20 -12.20 -12.27 16.73
C ASP A 20 -13.65 -11.78 16.96
N ASP A 21 -13.83 -10.54 17.44
CA ASP A 21 -15.12 -9.94 17.80
C ASP A 21 -15.74 -9.07 16.70
N LEU A 22 -15.14 -9.01 15.50
CA LEU A 22 -15.61 -8.14 14.42
C LEU A 22 -16.86 -8.73 13.72
N PRO A 23 -18.01 -8.04 13.71
CA PRO A 23 -19.20 -8.48 12.98
C PRO A 23 -18.93 -8.59 11.48
N LEU A 24 -19.53 -9.57 10.79
CA LEU A 24 -19.30 -9.83 9.36
C LEU A 24 -19.52 -8.59 8.47
N GLU A 25 -20.59 -7.84 8.72
CA GLU A 25 -20.89 -6.62 7.96
C GLU A 25 -19.81 -5.55 8.14
N GLU A 26 -19.30 -5.38 9.37
CA GLU A 26 -18.16 -4.49 9.61
C GLU A 26 -16.87 -5.02 8.98
N ALA A 27 -16.64 -6.33 9.03
CA ALA A 27 -15.48 -6.95 8.40
C ALA A 27 -15.45 -6.71 6.88
N LEU A 28 -16.60 -6.79 6.22
CA LEU A 28 -16.72 -6.47 4.79
C LEU A 28 -16.39 -5.00 4.50
N ASN A 29 -16.94 -4.07 5.28
CA ASN A 29 -16.66 -2.63 5.11
C ASN A 29 -15.16 -2.31 5.32
N VAL A 30 -14.57 -2.85 6.38
CA VAL A 30 -13.14 -2.67 6.71
C VAL A 30 -12.24 -3.30 5.64
N TYR A 31 -12.63 -4.45 5.11
CA TYR A 31 -11.91 -5.11 4.02
C TYR A 31 -11.94 -4.28 2.73
N GLU A 32 -13.11 -3.75 2.33
CA GLU A 32 -13.24 -2.90 1.15
C GLU A 32 -12.37 -1.64 1.26
N GLU A 33 -12.37 -1.00 2.42
CA GLU A 33 -11.47 0.12 2.70
C GLU A 33 -10.00 -0.29 2.55
N GLY A 34 -9.62 -1.44 3.12
CA GLY A 34 -8.27 -1.99 3.04
C GLY A 34 -7.82 -2.22 1.61
N VAL A 35 -8.67 -2.78 0.75
CA VAL A 35 -8.38 -3.01 -0.67
C VAL A 35 -8.10 -1.69 -1.39
N ILE A 36 -8.87 -0.64 -1.12
CA ILE A 36 -8.68 0.68 -1.74
C ILE A 36 -7.34 1.28 -1.32
N ILE A 37 -7.00 1.22 -0.03
CA ILE A 37 -5.73 1.77 0.48
C ILE A 37 -4.54 0.96 -0.04
N ALA A 38 -4.63 -0.38 -0.05
CA ALA A 38 -3.58 -1.23 -0.58
C ALA A 38 -3.29 -0.94 -2.06
N ARG A 39 -4.33 -0.69 -2.87
CA ARG A 39 -4.16 -0.27 -4.27
C ARG A 39 -3.40 1.04 -4.40
N ARG A 40 -3.71 2.04 -3.57
CA ARG A 40 -2.99 3.33 -3.57
C ARG A 40 -1.52 3.17 -3.20
N CYS A 41 -1.21 2.37 -2.17
CA CYS A 41 0.17 2.05 -1.81
C CYS A 41 0.92 1.40 -2.98
N PHE A 42 0.27 0.45 -3.67
CA PHE A 42 0.86 -0.22 -4.83
C PHE A 42 1.12 0.74 -6.00
N GLU A 43 0.15 1.61 -6.33
CA GLU A 43 0.31 2.63 -7.37
C GLU A 43 1.47 3.60 -7.04
N PHE A 44 1.57 4.03 -5.79
CA PHE A 44 2.67 4.88 -5.34
C PHE A 44 4.03 4.21 -5.52
N LEU A 45 4.15 2.93 -5.14
CA LEU A 45 5.40 2.17 -5.30
C LEU A 45 5.73 1.94 -6.78
N GLN A 46 4.73 1.72 -7.64
CA GLN A 46 4.96 1.65 -9.08
C GLN A 46 5.50 2.96 -9.65
N ASP A 47 4.92 4.09 -9.26
CA ASP A 47 5.39 5.41 -9.68
C ASP A 47 6.82 5.69 -9.21
N ALA A 48 7.12 5.36 -7.96
CA ALA A 48 8.48 5.48 -7.41
C ALA A 48 9.47 4.62 -8.19
N ARG A 49 9.11 3.37 -8.49
CA ARG A 49 9.93 2.47 -9.30
C ARG A 49 10.17 3.01 -10.70
N ARG A 50 9.13 3.45 -11.41
CA ARG A 50 9.26 4.06 -12.74
C ARG A 50 10.22 5.23 -12.75
N ARG A 51 10.15 6.10 -11.74
CA ARG A 51 11.07 7.25 -11.62
C ARG A 51 12.51 6.80 -11.42
N ILE A 52 12.74 5.78 -10.59
CA ILE A 52 14.08 5.19 -10.40
C ILE A 52 14.58 4.59 -11.70
N ASP A 53 13.75 3.85 -12.43
CA ASP A 53 14.13 3.21 -13.68
C ASP A 53 14.57 4.25 -14.73
N ILE A 54 13.80 5.34 -14.90
CA ILE A 54 14.16 6.46 -15.82
C ILE A 54 15.51 7.08 -15.42
N LEU A 55 15.72 7.37 -14.13
CA LEU A 55 16.99 7.93 -13.65
C LEU A 55 18.17 6.97 -13.83
N SER A 56 17.90 5.66 -13.74
CA SER A 56 18.91 4.61 -13.87
C SER A 56 19.32 4.40 -15.33
N GLU A 57 18.38 4.56 -16.28
CA GLU A 57 18.62 4.52 -17.73
C GLU A 57 19.46 5.72 -18.21
N ASP A 58 19.30 6.89 -17.59
CA ASP A 58 20.06 8.12 -17.92
C ASP A 58 21.49 8.15 -17.34
N GLY A 59 21.89 7.13 -16.57
CA GLY A 59 23.27 6.94 -16.11
C GLY A 59 23.35 6.66 -14.61
N THR A 60 23.69 5.41 -14.29
CA THR A 60 24.02 4.86 -12.96
C THR A 60 22.84 4.65 -12.00
N GLU A 61 22.29 3.43 -11.95
CA GLU A 61 22.38 2.47 -10.84
C GLU A 61 21.41 1.28 -11.05
N LYS A 62 21.70 0.11 -10.42
CA LYS A 62 20.94 -1.14 -10.64
C LYS A 62 19.51 -1.04 -10.09
N PRO A 63 18.51 -1.68 -10.74
CA PRO A 63 17.15 -1.70 -10.22
C PRO A 63 17.13 -2.37 -8.83
N LEU A 64 16.55 -1.69 -7.83
CA LEU A 64 16.26 -2.26 -6.53
C LEU A 64 15.27 -3.42 -6.73
N ASN A 65 15.72 -4.67 -6.70
CA ASN A 65 14.81 -5.81 -6.56
C ASN A 65 14.27 -5.77 -5.12
N LEU A 66 12.99 -5.40 -4.99
CA LEU A 66 12.17 -5.65 -3.79
C LEU A 66 11.55 -7.04 -3.93
#